data_AF-A0A2E0F8C5-F1
#
_entry.id   AF-A0A2E0F8C5-F1
#
_cell.length_a   1.000
_cell.length_b   1.000
_cell.length_c   1.000
_cell.angle_alpha   90.00
_cell.angle_beta   90.00
_cell.angle_gamma   90.00
#
_symmetry.space_group_name_H-M   'P 1'
#
loop_
_entity.id
_entity.type
_entity.pdbx_description
1 polymer ?
#
loop_
_entity_poly.entity_id
_entity_poly.type
_entity_poly.pdbx_seq_one_letter_code
_entity_poly.pdbx_strand_id
1 'polypeptide(L)' 'MSKIEIAKKDPGDNHFSVSLVKSVFRMVACGFLVYGGYMLEFWGWPFMAAGAILFLAEILGIIEEIV' A
#
# COMPACT_ATOMS: atom_id res chain seq x y z
N MET A 1 22.52 -36.23 -5.07
CA MET A 1 21.32 -35.37 -5.22
C MET A 1 21.44 -34.27 -4.18
N SER A 2 21.92 -33.09 -4.59
CA SER A 2 22.07 -31.95 -3.67
C SER A 2 20.68 -31.52 -3.21
N LYS A 3 20.46 -31.49 -1.90
CA LYS A 3 19.26 -30.89 -1.32
C LYS A 3 19.31 -29.40 -1.67
N ILE A 4 18.43 -28.95 -2.55
CA ILE A 4 18.12 -27.53 -2.67
C ILE A 4 17.42 -27.19 -1.35
N GLU A 5 18.17 -26.65 -0.41
CA GLU A 5 17.59 -26.00 0.75
C GLU A 5 16.85 -24.78 0.19
N ILE A 6 15.55 -24.92 0.00
CA ILE A 6 14.67 -23.77 -0.12
C ILE A 6 14.77 -23.11 1.26
N ALA A 7 15.64 -22.12 1.37
CA ALA A 7 15.67 -21.23 2.51
C ALA A 7 14.26 -20.68 2.61
N LYS A 8 13.47 -21.19 3.56
CA LYS A 8 12.35 -20.46 4.10
C LYS A 8 12.97 -19.20 4.65
N LYS A 9 13.00 -18.16 3.82
CA LYS A 9 13.29 -16.81 4.26
C LYS A 9 12.10 -16.48 5.14
N ASP A 10 12.16 -16.91 6.40
CA ASP A 10 11.26 -16.42 7.42
C ASP A 10 11.34 -14.90 7.29
N PRO A 11 10.25 -14.25 6.87
CA PRO A 11 10.25 -12.83 6.61
C PRO A 11 10.24 -12.14 7.97
N GLY A 12 11.36 -12.20 8.71
CA GLY A 12 11.55 -11.44 9.93
C GLY A 12 11.41 -9.94 9.68
N ASP A 13 11.52 -9.12 10.73
CA ASP A 13 11.28 -7.66 10.80
C ASP A 13 11.70 -6.81 9.58
N ASN A 14 12.69 -7.26 8.81
CA ASN A 14 13.08 -6.66 7.53
C ASN A 14 11.99 -6.71 6.46
N HIS A 15 11.16 -7.76 6.40
CA HIS A 15 10.03 -7.84 5.46
C HIS A 15 8.91 -6.87 5.85
N PHE A 16 8.59 -6.84 7.16
CA PHE A 16 7.63 -5.90 7.75
C PHE A 16 8.05 -4.44 7.53
N SER A 17 9.33 -4.13 7.71
CA SER A 17 9.86 -2.78 7.44
C SER A 17 9.73 -2.39 5.97
N VAL A 18 9.95 -3.34 5.05
CA VAL A 18 9.80 -3.11 3.61
C VAL A 18 8.34 -2.96 3.20
N SER A 19 7.40 -3.68 3.80
CA SER A 19 5.97 -3.48 3.57
C SER A 19 5.46 -2.16 4.14
N LEU A 20 5.93 -1.74 5.32
CA LEU A 20 5.63 -0.42 5.88
C LEU A 20 6.09 0.72 4.94
N VAL A 21 7.30 0.62 4.39
CA VAL A 21 7.79 1.63 3.43
C VAL A 21 6.93 1.66 2.16
N LYS A 22 6.55 0.49 1.60
CA LYS A 22 5.62 0.43 0.46
C LYS A 22 4.28 1.06 0.80
N SER A 23 3.83 0.90 2.04
CA SER A 23 2.59 1.48 2.54
C SER A 23 2.64 3.01 2.54
N VAL A 24 3.73 3.60 3.05
CA VAL A 24 3.93 5.06 3.02
C VAL A 24 3.86 5.62 1.61
N PHE A 25 4.54 4.99 0.64
CA PHE A 25 4.45 5.42 -0.75
C PHE A 25 3.02 5.35 -1.29
N ARG A 26 2.27 4.32 -0.92
CA ARG A 26 0.88 4.15 -1.38
C ARG A 26 -0.06 5.17 -0.75
N MET A 27 0.12 5.48 0.54
CA MET A 27 -0.62 6.54 1.23
C MET A 27 -0.38 7.91 0.57
N VAL A 28 0.87 8.24 0.25
CA VAL A 28 1.22 9.48 -0.46
C VAL A 28 0.59 9.50 -1.87
N ALA A 29 0.63 8.39 -2.60
CA ALA A 29 -0.01 8.27 -3.91
C ALA A 29 -1.54 8.45 -3.84
N CYS A 30 -2.18 7.90 -2.80
CA CYS A 30 -3.61 8.14 -2.54
C CYS A 30 -3.88 9.63 -2.29
N GLY A 31 -3.05 10.31 -1.50
CA GLY A 31 -3.14 11.75 -1.29
C GLY A 31 -3.03 12.55 -2.59
N PHE A 32 -2.10 12.20 -3.47
CA PHE A 32 -1.99 12.82 -4.79
C PHE A 32 -3.18 12.50 -5.69
N LEU A 33 -3.76 11.31 -5.61
CA LEU A 33 -4.95 10.93 -6.39
C LEU A 33 -6.17 11.75 -5.95
N VAL A 34 -6.34 11.94 -4.64
CA VAL A 34 -7.39 12.81 -4.10
C VAL A 34 -7.15 14.27 -4.50
N TYR A 35 -5.94 14.78 -4.32
CA TYR A 35 -5.60 16.16 -4.66
C TYR A 35 -5.75 16.43 -6.17
N GLY A 36 -5.26 15.52 -7.02
CA GLY A 36 -5.42 15.60 -8.46
C GLY A 36 -6.90 15.53 -8.89
N GLY A 37 -7.69 14.70 -8.21
CA GLY A 37 -9.14 14.69 -8.35
C GLY A 37 -9.76 16.04 -8.00
N TYR A 38 -9.41 16.64 -6.87
CA TYR A 38 -9.92 17.95 -6.49
C TYR A 38 -9.64 19.04 -7.55
N MET A 39 -8.47 18.99 -8.19
CA MET A 39 -8.09 19.93 -9.26
C MET A 39 -8.79 19.69 -10.61
N LEU A 40 -9.45 18.53 -10.79
CA LEU A 40 -10.21 18.18 -12.01
C LEU A 40 -11.68 18.66 -11.98
N GLU A 41 -12.06 19.47 -10.99
CA GLU A 41 -13.39 20.04 -10.81
C GLU A 41 -14.52 19.01 -10.99
N PHE A 42 -15.36 19.17 -12.04
CA PHE A 42 -16.56 18.37 -12.27
C PHE A 42 -16.28 16.87 -12.46
N TRP A 43 -15.11 16.52 -13.00
CA TRP A 43 -14.70 15.13 -13.26
C TRP A 43 -13.79 14.57 -12.16
N GLY A 44 -13.56 15.35 -11.11
CA GLY A 44 -12.64 15.03 -10.01
C GLY A 44 -13.15 14.00 -9.01
N TRP A 45 -14.46 13.92 -8.83
CA TRP A 45 -15.09 13.10 -7.79
C TRP A 45 -14.74 11.60 -7.83
N PRO A 46 -14.57 10.93 -9.00
CA PRO A 46 -14.20 9.52 -9.04
C PRO A 46 -12.74 9.31 -8.60
N PHE A 47 -11.85 10.24 -8.91
CA PHE A 47 -10.45 10.18 -8.50
C PHE A 47 -10.29 10.40 -6.99
N MET A 48 -11.06 11.34 -6.43
CA MET A 48 -11.15 11.53 -4.98
C MET A 48 -11.68 10.29 -4.27
N ALA A 49 -12.76 9.69 -4.79
CA ALA A 49 -13.32 8.45 -4.24
C ALA A 49 -12.34 7.28 -4.34
N ALA A 50 -11.66 7.12 -5.48
CA ALA A 50 -10.64 6.09 -5.67
C ALA A 50 -9.48 6.26 -4.68
N GLY A 51 -8.97 7.48 -4.49
CA GLY A 51 -7.91 7.76 -3.53
C GLY A 51 -8.32 7.44 -2.09
N ALA A 52 -9.56 7.78 -1.70
CA ALA A 52 -10.08 7.46 -0.37
C ALA A 52 -10.23 5.94 -0.15
N ILE A 53 -10.80 5.21 -1.12
CA ILE A 53 -11.00 3.76 -1.01
C ILE A 53 -9.66 3.01 -1.01
N LEU A 54 -8.70 3.42 -1.86
CA LEU A 54 -7.36 2.82 -1.90
C LEU A 54 -6.59 3.08 -0.59
N PHE A 55 -6.78 4.25 0.03
CA PHE A 55 -6.21 4.54 1.34
C PHE A 55 -6.78 3.62 2.43
N LEU A 56 -8.09 3.38 2.43
CA LEU A 56 -8.73 2.43 3.35
C LEU A 56 -8.24 1.00 3.11
N ALA A 57 -8.11 0.58 1.85
CA ALA A 57 -7.55 -0.73 1.50
C ALA A 57 -6.10 -0.88 1.98
N GLU A 58 -5.30 0.19 1.94
CA GLU A 58 -3.94 0.17 2.45
C GLU A 58 -3.90 0.04 3.98
N ILE A 59 -4.78 0.73 4.72
CA ILE A 59 -4.91 0.55 6.17
C ILE A 59 -5.22 -0.91 6.50
N LEU A 60 -6.14 -1.55 5.76
CA LEU A 60 -6.43 -2.97 5.93
C LEU A 60 -5.20 -3.84 5.66
N GLY A 61 -4.41 -3.52 4.63
CA GLY A 61 -3.16 -4.22 4.33
C GLY A 61 -2.10 -4.09 5.43
N ILE A 62 -1.94 -2.88 6.01
CA ILE A 62 -1.06 -2.69 7.18
C ILE A 62 -1.54 -3.51 8.37
N ILE A 63 -2.85 -3.54 8.63
CA ILE A 63 -3.42 -4.34 9.72
C ILE A 63 -3.12 -5.82 9.51
N GLU A 64 -3.29 -6.34 8.29
CA GLU A 64 -2.97 -7.73 7.93
C GLU A 64 -1.48 -8.05 8.12
N GLU A 65 -0.60 -7.07 7.95
CA GLU A 65 0.84 -7.26 8.14
C GLU A 65 1.27 -7.18 9.62
N ILE A 66 0.44 -6.60 10.50
CA ILE A 66 0.68 -6.49 11.96
C ILE A 66 0.11 -7.69 12.74
N VAL A 67 -1.00 -8.27 12.27
CA VAL A 67 -1.73 -9.38 12.91
C VAL A 67 -1.05 -10.72 12.64
#